data_AF-W9C268-F1
#
_entry.id   AF-W9C268-F1
#
_cell.length_a   1.000
_cell.length_b   1.000
_cell.length_c   1.000
_cell.angle_alpha   90.00
_cell.angle_beta   90.00
_cell.angle_gamma   90.00
#
_symmetry.space_group_name_H-M   'P 1'
#
loop_
_entity.id
_entity.type
_entity.pdbx_description
1 polymer ?
#
loop_
_entity_poly.entity_id
_entity_poly.type
_entity_poly.pdbx_seq_one_letter_code
_entity_poly.pdbx_strand_id
1 'polypeptide(L)'
;MSDDEADPELLELLRQHFRKPTSPSIPETRVLESAEYVYNNAIDVALDMSSTKAAAASIYSQMQTKSYSTKTWSSHDLHPQSKDESTVNFIFTMDLLNFSFWSLQNEDERFAVEFRGKKWTGYWSLVAALQRGLEEGYPITSSDYWQDENALTEDVFAHIFRSCTAEPMPLLSTRLTLLREAGTILYEKYACSFTNCIRESKQSAAALVNLLASSFPCFNDVFSFENRKEVRLLKRAQICVADLWAAFEGESWGEFHDVDKLTMFADYRIPQLLNTLGCLWYAPALESKIRRGEVIESGHSWEVQLRGKISCFT
;
A
#
# COMPACT_ATOMS: atom_id res chain seq x y z
N MET A 1 -48.22 -12.62 37.96
CA MET A 1 -48.04 -11.20 37.57
C MET A 1 -46.54 -10.99 37.52
N SER A 2 -45.98 -10.84 36.33
CA SER A 2 -44.53 -10.79 36.07
C SER A 2 -44.21 -9.39 35.56
N ASP A 3 -43.91 -8.48 36.48
CA ASP A 3 -43.58 -7.06 36.24
C ASP A 3 -42.06 -6.86 36.01
N ASP A 4 -41.43 -7.71 35.19
CA ASP A 4 -39.96 -7.71 35.05
C ASP A 4 -39.46 -7.75 33.59
N GLU A 5 -40.29 -7.32 32.63
CA GLU A 5 -39.81 -7.07 31.26
C GLU A 5 -39.53 -5.57 31.07
N ALA A 6 -38.25 -5.25 30.83
CA ALA A 6 -37.82 -3.89 30.54
C ALA A 6 -38.53 -3.37 29.28
N ASP A 7 -39.22 -2.23 29.41
CA ASP A 7 -39.97 -1.58 28.35
C ASP A 7 -39.07 -1.33 27.11
N PRO A 8 -39.34 -2.00 25.98
CA PRO A 8 -38.55 -1.87 24.76
C PRO A 8 -38.54 -0.43 24.21
N GLU A 9 -39.62 0.31 24.39
CA GLU A 9 -39.73 1.70 23.93
C GLU A 9 -38.88 2.62 24.80
N LEU A 10 -38.86 2.40 26.11
CA LEU A 10 -38.00 3.13 27.03
C LEU A 10 -36.51 2.86 26.76
N LEU A 11 -36.15 1.61 26.44
CA LEU A 11 -34.78 1.25 26.04
C LEU A 11 -34.35 1.93 24.73
N GLU A 12 -35.25 2.01 23.75
CA GLU A 12 -34.98 2.68 22.49
C GLU A 12 -34.88 4.20 22.66
N LEU A 13 -35.74 4.78 23.51
CA LEU A 13 -35.71 6.20 23.86
C LEU A 13 -34.41 6.57 24.61
N LEU A 14 -33.97 5.73 25.54
CA LEU A 14 -32.68 5.90 26.23
C LEU A 14 -31.49 5.73 25.27
N ARG A 15 -31.54 4.78 24.33
CA ARG A 15 -30.51 4.65 23.27
C ARG A 15 -30.41 5.91 22.40
N GLN A 16 -31.54 6.51 22.05
CA GLN A 16 -31.56 7.75 21.27
C GLN A 16 -31.10 8.95 22.10
N HIS A 17 -31.41 8.99 23.40
CA HIS A 17 -31.02 10.08 24.30
C HIS A 17 -29.54 10.04 24.71
N PHE A 18 -28.94 8.85 24.85
CA PHE A 18 -27.52 8.67 25.18
C PHE A 18 -26.62 8.51 23.96
N ARG A 19 -27.16 8.35 22.75
CA ARG A 19 -26.42 8.58 21.52
C ARG A 19 -26.15 10.08 21.43
N LYS A 20 -24.97 10.51 21.89
CA LYS A 20 -24.41 11.79 21.47
C LYS A 20 -24.56 11.86 19.95
N PRO A 21 -25.07 12.96 19.37
CA PRO A 21 -24.97 13.17 17.93
C PRO A 21 -23.48 13.15 17.63
N THR A 22 -22.99 12.02 17.11
CA THR A 22 -21.64 11.94 16.58
C THR A 22 -21.69 12.79 15.33
N SER A 23 -21.21 14.03 15.43
CA SER A 23 -20.63 14.70 14.27
C SER A 23 -19.83 13.64 13.51
N PRO A 24 -19.99 13.50 12.17
CA PRO A 24 -19.21 12.50 11.44
C PRO A 24 -17.75 12.72 11.83
N SER A 25 -17.17 11.73 12.51
CA SER A 25 -15.81 11.86 13.02
C SER A 25 -14.93 12.10 11.82
N ILE A 26 -14.11 13.16 11.87
CA ILE A 26 -13.15 13.43 10.81
C ILE A 26 -12.38 12.12 10.55
N PRO A 27 -12.35 11.60 9.32
CA PRO A 27 -11.70 10.33 9.02
C PRO A 27 -10.22 10.37 9.45
N GLU A 28 -9.77 9.31 10.10
CA GLU A 28 -8.39 9.13 10.57
C GLU A 28 -7.87 7.75 10.16
N THR A 29 -6.63 7.68 9.68
CA THR A 29 -5.99 6.40 9.32
C THR A 29 -5.54 5.63 10.57
N ARG A 30 -5.24 6.37 11.66
CA ARG A 30 -4.63 5.89 12.91
C ARG A 30 -3.27 5.20 12.74
N VAL A 31 -2.59 5.45 11.61
CA VAL A 31 -1.26 4.90 11.33
C VAL A 31 -0.20 5.53 12.25
N LEU A 32 -0.20 6.86 12.42
CA LEU A 32 0.74 7.52 13.34
C LEU A 32 0.57 7.07 14.79
N GLU A 33 -0.67 6.96 15.26
CA GLU A 33 -0.96 6.45 16.61
C GLU A 33 -0.44 5.01 16.81
N SER A 34 -0.58 4.19 15.77
CA SER A 34 -0.05 2.82 15.77
C SER A 34 1.48 2.79 15.74
N ALA A 35 2.09 3.68 14.96
CA ALA A 35 3.55 3.82 14.87
C ALA A 35 4.16 4.30 16.19
N GLU A 36 3.56 5.31 16.82
CA GLU A 36 3.95 5.82 18.14
C GLU A 36 3.83 4.73 19.20
N TYR A 37 2.75 3.93 19.16
CA TYR A 37 2.60 2.78 20.04
C TYR A 37 3.74 1.77 19.85
N VAL A 38 4.07 1.40 18.61
CA VAL A 38 5.19 0.51 18.32
C VAL A 38 6.50 1.12 18.81
N TYR A 39 6.75 2.40 18.55
CA TYR A 39 7.96 3.10 18.98
C TYR A 39 8.17 3.01 20.50
N ASN A 40 7.12 3.27 21.28
CA ASN A 40 7.17 3.29 22.73
C ASN A 40 7.29 1.90 23.37
N ASN A 41 6.95 0.83 22.65
CA ASN A 41 6.90 -0.54 23.21
C ASN A 41 7.89 -1.53 22.55
N ALA A 42 8.57 -1.11 21.49
CA ALA A 42 9.53 -1.96 20.77
C ALA A 42 10.90 -2.02 21.47
N ILE A 43 11.39 -3.24 21.68
CA ILE A 43 12.63 -3.55 22.41
C ILE A 43 13.76 -4.10 21.52
N ASP A 44 13.44 -4.60 20.33
CA ASP A 44 14.40 -5.25 19.43
C ASP A 44 14.92 -4.33 18.33
N VAL A 45 14.26 -3.19 18.11
CA VAL A 45 14.65 -2.19 17.12
C VAL A 45 14.77 -0.85 17.84
N ALA A 46 15.84 -0.10 17.63
CA ALA A 46 16.05 1.22 18.22
C ALA A 46 16.35 2.27 17.16
N LEU A 47 15.89 3.51 17.39
CA LEU A 47 16.23 4.66 16.56
C LEU A 47 17.48 5.35 17.13
N ASP A 48 18.39 5.76 16.25
CA ASP A 48 19.43 6.74 16.61
C ASP A 48 19.00 8.14 16.15
N MET A 49 18.66 9.00 17.11
CA MET A 49 18.12 10.33 16.81
C MET A 49 19.12 11.25 16.14
N SER A 50 20.42 11.08 16.40
CA SER A 50 21.48 11.89 15.78
C SER A 50 21.63 11.55 14.30
N SER A 51 21.74 10.26 13.98
CA SER A 51 21.83 9.75 12.61
C SER A 51 20.54 10.04 11.83
N THR A 52 19.39 9.94 12.49
CA THR A 52 18.09 10.34 11.91
C THR A 52 18.10 11.79 11.44
N LYS A 53 18.53 12.72 12.29
CA LYS A 53 18.61 14.14 11.93
C LYS A 53 19.60 14.39 10.79
N ALA A 54 20.73 13.69 10.80
CA ALA A 54 21.74 13.78 9.74
C ALA A 54 21.20 13.25 8.40
N ALA A 55 20.50 12.11 8.42
CA ALA A 55 19.85 11.53 7.25
C ALA A 55 18.77 12.47 6.69
N ALA A 56 17.90 13.01 7.55
CA ALA A 56 16.87 13.97 7.14
C ALA A 56 17.47 15.22 6.48
N ALA A 57 18.53 15.80 7.06
CA ALA A 57 19.22 16.96 6.50
C ALA A 57 19.85 16.65 5.13
N SER A 58 20.46 15.46 4.98
CA SER A 58 21.04 14.99 3.71
C SER A 58 19.97 14.80 2.63
N ILE A 59 18.86 14.14 2.97
CA ILE A 59 17.72 13.93 2.05
C ILE A 59 17.13 15.27 1.62
N TYR A 60 16.88 16.18 2.56
CA TYR A 60 16.35 17.51 2.26
C TYR A 60 17.26 18.28 1.29
N SER A 61 18.57 18.30 1.54
CA SER A 61 19.53 18.94 0.64
C SER A 61 19.52 18.34 -0.78
N GLN A 62 19.39 17.01 -0.89
CA GLN A 62 19.28 16.34 -2.18
C GLN A 62 17.96 16.66 -2.90
N MET A 63 16.84 16.73 -2.17
CA MET A 63 15.54 17.10 -2.74
C MET A 63 15.58 18.50 -3.33
N GLN A 64 16.19 19.46 -2.63
CA GLN A 64 16.39 20.83 -3.14
C GLN A 64 17.25 20.83 -4.40
N THR A 65 18.38 20.11 -4.38
CA THR A 65 19.31 20.04 -5.52
C THR A 65 18.67 19.41 -6.77
N LYS A 66 17.85 18.37 -6.59
CA LYS A 66 17.20 17.64 -7.68
C LYS A 66 15.88 18.26 -8.13
N SER A 67 15.41 19.33 -7.47
CA SER A 67 14.10 19.96 -7.73
C SER A 67 12.95 18.93 -7.73
N TYR A 68 12.99 17.98 -6.78
CA TYR A 68 11.99 16.91 -6.71
C TYR A 68 10.61 17.49 -6.41
N SER A 69 9.59 17.04 -7.16
CA SER A 69 8.21 17.49 -6.98
C SER A 69 7.22 16.36 -7.27
N THR A 70 5.95 16.55 -6.94
CA THR A 70 4.87 15.60 -7.24
C THR A 70 4.73 15.32 -8.74
N LYS A 71 5.10 16.29 -9.58
CA LYS A 71 5.16 16.16 -11.04
C LYS A 71 6.15 15.09 -11.51
N THR A 72 7.05 14.62 -10.64
CA THR A 72 7.95 13.51 -10.98
C THR A 72 7.17 12.23 -11.29
N TRP A 73 6.03 11.98 -10.62
CA TRP A 73 5.20 10.81 -10.93
C TRP A 73 4.66 10.87 -12.35
N SER A 74 4.01 11.99 -12.73
CA SER A 74 3.43 12.16 -14.06
C SER A 74 4.49 12.28 -15.16
N SER A 75 5.71 12.71 -14.83
CA SER A 75 6.80 12.83 -15.80
C SER A 75 7.44 11.50 -16.25
N HIS A 76 7.12 10.37 -15.60
CA HIS A 76 7.78 9.10 -15.92
C HIS A 76 7.20 8.44 -17.19
N ASP A 77 8.05 8.03 -18.13
CA ASP A 77 7.67 7.50 -19.45
C ASP A 77 6.72 6.29 -19.44
N LEU A 78 6.70 5.55 -18.33
CA LEU A 78 5.85 4.36 -18.15
C LEU A 78 4.51 4.66 -17.46
N HIS A 79 4.28 5.86 -16.95
CA HIS A 79 3.01 6.20 -16.32
C HIS A 79 2.01 6.77 -17.33
N PRO A 80 0.70 6.48 -17.18
CA PRO A 80 -0.34 7.05 -18.03
C PRO A 80 -0.36 8.58 -17.98
N GLN A 81 -0.65 9.21 -19.12
CA GLN A 81 -0.65 10.68 -19.26
C GLN A 81 -2.07 11.27 -19.44
N SER A 82 -3.07 10.43 -19.70
CA SER A 82 -4.41 10.87 -20.13
C SER A 82 -5.26 11.50 -19.02
N LYS A 83 -4.93 11.25 -17.74
CA LYS A 83 -5.67 11.74 -16.56
C LYS A 83 -7.18 11.45 -16.64
N ASP A 84 -7.55 10.28 -17.15
CA ASP A 84 -8.93 9.80 -17.26
C ASP A 84 -9.15 8.55 -16.38
N GLU A 85 -10.31 7.90 -16.49
CA GLU A 85 -10.61 6.67 -15.75
C GLU A 85 -9.62 5.53 -16.05
N SER A 86 -8.99 5.50 -17.24
CA SER A 86 -7.96 4.50 -17.53
C SER A 86 -6.71 4.70 -16.67
N THR A 87 -6.37 5.95 -16.33
CA THR A 87 -5.27 6.27 -15.39
C THR A 87 -5.62 5.78 -13.98
N VAL A 88 -6.86 5.98 -13.53
CA VAL A 88 -7.34 5.45 -12.24
C VAL A 88 -7.25 3.93 -12.18
N ASN A 89 -7.74 3.24 -13.22
CA ASN A 89 -7.71 1.79 -13.30
C ASN A 89 -6.28 1.25 -13.36
N PHE A 90 -5.38 1.92 -14.09
CA PHE A 90 -3.96 1.57 -14.11
C PHE A 90 -3.32 1.66 -12.72
N ILE A 91 -3.53 2.77 -11.99
CA ILE A 91 -2.99 2.97 -10.64
C ILE A 91 -3.50 1.88 -9.70
N PHE A 92 -4.82 1.64 -9.70
CA PHE A 92 -5.41 0.61 -8.83
C PHE A 92 -4.83 -0.78 -9.13
N THR A 93 -4.72 -1.15 -10.41
CA THR A 93 -4.11 -2.41 -10.84
C THR A 93 -2.65 -2.50 -10.38
N MET A 94 -1.88 -1.44 -10.61
CA MET A 94 -0.49 -1.36 -10.23
C MET A 94 -0.32 -1.57 -8.72
N ASP A 95 -1.11 -0.91 -7.88
CA ASP A 95 -1.01 -1.01 -6.42
C ASP A 95 -1.56 -2.31 -5.83
N LEU A 96 -2.50 -2.96 -6.53
CA LEU A 96 -2.87 -4.34 -6.24
C LEU A 96 -1.68 -5.30 -6.42
N LEU A 97 -0.77 -5.00 -7.35
CA LEU A 97 0.34 -5.87 -7.73
C LEU A 97 1.71 -5.43 -7.16
N ASN A 98 1.79 -4.23 -6.58
CA ASN A 98 3.00 -3.58 -6.09
C ASN A 98 3.45 -4.11 -4.70
N PHE A 99 3.89 -5.36 -4.66
CA PHE A 99 4.46 -5.97 -3.47
C PHE A 99 5.51 -7.02 -3.83
N SER A 100 6.55 -7.14 -2.99
CA SER A 100 7.61 -8.14 -3.09
C SER A 100 8.26 -8.30 -4.48
N PHE A 101 9.35 -7.55 -4.67
CA PHE A 101 10.32 -7.74 -5.77
C PHE A 101 11.66 -8.27 -5.25
N TRP A 102 11.64 -8.91 -4.08
CA TRP A 102 12.85 -9.46 -3.47
C TRP A 102 13.34 -10.67 -4.26
N SER A 103 14.65 -10.75 -4.45
CA SER A 103 15.29 -11.86 -5.13
C SER A 103 16.61 -12.18 -4.44
N LEU A 104 16.92 -13.48 -4.36
CA LEU A 104 18.22 -13.99 -3.91
C LEU A 104 19.22 -14.11 -5.06
N GLN A 105 18.80 -13.85 -6.31
CA GLN A 105 19.64 -13.90 -7.48
C GLN A 105 20.55 -12.67 -7.59
N ASN A 106 21.62 -12.83 -8.36
CA ASN A 106 22.49 -11.72 -8.76
C ASN A 106 21.71 -10.72 -9.62
N GLU A 107 22.12 -9.45 -9.62
CA GLU A 107 21.35 -8.36 -10.22
C GLU A 107 20.93 -8.59 -11.68
N ASP A 108 21.81 -9.21 -12.48
CA ASP A 108 21.54 -9.46 -13.90
C ASP A 108 20.52 -10.58 -14.16
N GLU A 109 20.38 -11.49 -13.21
CA GLU A 109 19.52 -12.69 -13.28
C GLU A 109 18.14 -12.45 -12.69
N ARG A 110 17.96 -11.34 -11.96
CA ARG A 110 16.69 -10.99 -11.31
C ARG A 110 15.57 -10.81 -12.32
N PHE A 111 14.33 -10.98 -11.87
CA PHE A 111 13.14 -10.66 -12.66
C PHE A 111 13.27 -9.27 -13.30
N ALA A 112 13.17 -9.23 -14.62
CA ALA A 112 13.28 -8.01 -15.39
C ALA A 112 12.39 -8.07 -16.63
N VAL A 113 11.97 -6.91 -17.10
CA VAL A 113 11.08 -6.79 -18.26
C VAL A 113 11.74 -5.90 -19.28
N GLU A 114 11.94 -6.41 -20.48
CA GLU A 114 12.33 -5.60 -21.62
C GLU A 114 11.08 -4.98 -22.25
N PHE A 115 11.09 -3.65 -22.37
CA PHE A 115 10.00 -2.89 -22.96
C PHE A 115 10.54 -1.60 -23.59
N ARG A 116 10.11 -1.31 -24.83
CA ARG A 116 10.56 -0.17 -25.64
C ARG A 116 12.10 -0.07 -25.73
N GLY A 117 12.77 -1.20 -25.92
CA GLY A 117 14.24 -1.29 -26.09
C GLY A 117 15.04 -1.04 -24.80
N LYS A 118 14.41 -1.07 -23.63
CA LYS A 118 15.07 -0.90 -22.33
C LYS A 118 14.71 -2.04 -21.38
N LYS A 119 15.71 -2.53 -20.62
CA LYS A 119 15.53 -3.47 -19.51
C LYS A 119 15.12 -2.71 -18.25
N TRP A 120 13.97 -3.09 -17.69
CA TRP A 120 13.43 -2.52 -16.44
C TRP A 120 13.54 -3.54 -15.31
N THR A 121 13.94 -3.09 -14.13
CA THR A 121 14.17 -3.92 -12.92
C THR A 121 13.34 -3.44 -11.73
N GLY A 122 13.12 -4.33 -10.76
CA GLY A 122 12.39 -4.01 -9.53
C GLY A 122 10.95 -3.57 -9.80
N TYR A 123 10.50 -2.52 -9.12
CA TYR A 123 9.17 -1.94 -9.32
C TYR A 123 8.89 -1.57 -10.79
N TRP A 124 9.89 -1.05 -11.50
CA TRP A 124 9.71 -0.65 -12.90
C TRP A 124 9.45 -1.83 -13.84
N SER A 125 9.86 -3.05 -13.48
CA SER A 125 9.49 -4.25 -14.23
C SER A 125 7.99 -4.50 -14.20
N LEU A 126 7.31 -4.24 -13.07
CA LEU A 126 5.85 -4.36 -12.96
C LEU A 126 5.16 -3.35 -13.89
N VAL A 127 5.55 -2.08 -13.81
CA VAL A 127 4.95 -1.00 -14.62
C VAL A 127 5.17 -1.26 -16.11
N ALA A 128 6.38 -1.70 -16.48
CA ALA A 128 6.71 -2.07 -17.86
C ALA A 128 5.88 -3.27 -18.35
N ALA A 129 5.66 -4.29 -17.52
CA ALA A 129 4.81 -5.43 -17.88
C ALA A 129 3.35 -5.04 -18.10
N LEU A 130 2.79 -4.17 -17.23
CA LEU A 130 1.43 -3.65 -17.39
C LEU A 130 1.28 -2.87 -18.71
N GLN A 131 2.21 -1.95 -18.99
CA GLN A 131 2.20 -1.18 -20.24
C GLN A 131 2.35 -2.08 -21.47
N ARG A 132 3.29 -3.04 -21.42
CA ARG A 132 3.47 -4.01 -22.51
C ARG A 132 2.21 -4.84 -22.74
N GLY A 133 1.56 -5.32 -21.67
CA GLY A 133 0.30 -6.06 -21.78
C GLY A 133 -0.79 -5.25 -22.47
N LEU A 134 -0.95 -3.98 -22.09
CA LEU A 134 -1.91 -3.06 -22.72
C LEU A 134 -1.59 -2.83 -24.21
N GLU A 135 -0.31 -2.61 -24.57
CA GLU A 135 0.11 -2.44 -25.97
C GLU A 135 -0.07 -3.73 -26.81
N GLU A 136 0.04 -4.90 -26.18
CA GLU A 136 -0.22 -6.20 -26.81
C GLU A 136 -1.73 -6.52 -26.92
N GLY A 137 -2.60 -5.64 -26.43
CA GLY A 137 -4.05 -5.78 -26.53
C GLY A 137 -4.70 -6.53 -25.37
N TYR A 138 -3.98 -6.82 -24.30
CA TYR A 138 -4.55 -7.38 -23.07
C TYR A 138 -5.10 -6.26 -22.19
N PRO A 139 -6.42 -6.20 -21.90
CA PRO A 139 -7.01 -5.17 -21.06
C PRO A 139 -6.75 -5.46 -19.56
N ILE A 140 -5.48 -5.61 -19.18
CA ILE A 140 -5.04 -6.07 -17.85
C ILE A 140 -5.40 -5.13 -16.71
N THR A 141 -5.86 -3.91 -16.99
CA THR A 141 -6.35 -2.96 -15.99
C THR A 141 -7.87 -2.97 -15.82
N SER A 142 -8.58 -3.86 -16.51
CA SER A 142 -10.05 -3.97 -16.44
C SER A 142 -10.46 -5.05 -15.44
N SER A 143 -11.36 -4.71 -14.52
CA SER A 143 -11.96 -5.68 -13.59
C SER A 143 -12.77 -6.76 -14.31
N ASP A 144 -13.38 -6.43 -15.45
CA ASP A 144 -14.12 -7.42 -16.26
C ASP A 144 -13.16 -8.49 -16.80
N TYR A 145 -11.96 -8.08 -17.21
CA TYR A 145 -10.94 -9.01 -17.71
C TYR A 145 -10.34 -9.88 -16.60
N TRP A 146 -10.23 -9.37 -15.38
CA TRP A 146 -9.74 -10.15 -14.24
C TRP A 146 -10.65 -11.34 -13.90
N GLN A 147 -11.96 -11.16 -14.11
CA GLN A 147 -13.00 -12.15 -13.79
C GLN A 147 -13.22 -13.18 -14.90
N ASP A 148 -12.83 -12.88 -16.13
CA ASP A 148 -12.96 -13.82 -17.24
C ASP A 148 -11.85 -14.88 -17.18
N GLU A 149 -12.14 -16.00 -16.51
CA GLU A 149 -11.19 -17.11 -16.37
C GLU A 149 -10.79 -17.77 -17.70
N ASN A 150 -11.57 -17.57 -18.78
CA ASN A 150 -11.22 -18.07 -20.10
C ASN A 150 -10.26 -17.11 -20.83
N ALA A 151 -10.45 -15.80 -20.65
CA ALA A 151 -9.63 -14.79 -21.30
C ALA A 151 -8.34 -14.48 -20.53
N LEU A 152 -8.36 -14.57 -19.20
CA LEU A 152 -7.21 -14.40 -18.31
C LEU A 152 -6.90 -15.70 -17.55
N THR A 153 -6.33 -16.65 -18.27
CA THR A 153 -5.77 -17.89 -17.72
C THR A 153 -4.41 -17.63 -17.03
N GLU A 154 -3.92 -18.60 -16.25
CA GLU A 154 -2.59 -18.51 -15.65
C GLU A 154 -1.49 -18.37 -16.70
N ASP A 155 -1.60 -19.06 -17.83
CA ASP A 155 -0.63 -18.98 -18.94
C ASP A 155 -0.64 -17.60 -19.60
N VAL A 156 -1.83 -17.01 -19.81
CA VAL A 156 -1.95 -15.65 -20.35
C VAL A 156 -1.39 -14.63 -19.36
N PHE A 157 -1.67 -14.79 -18.07
CA PHE A 157 -1.12 -13.92 -17.03
C PHE A 157 0.42 -14.03 -16.96
N ALA A 158 0.95 -15.26 -17.03
CA ALA A 158 2.39 -15.51 -17.12
C ALA A 158 3.00 -14.90 -18.38
N HIS A 159 2.28 -14.91 -19.50
CA HIS A 159 2.72 -14.27 -20.73
C HIS A 159 2.78 -12.75 -20.59
N ILE A 160 1.77 -12.10 -20.00
CA ILE A 160 1.76 -10.64 -19.79
C ILE A 160 2.98 -10.23 -18.94
N PHE A 161 3.22 -10.94 -17.84
CA PHE A 161 4.31 -10.68 -16.89
C PHE A 161 5.62 -11.41 -17.19
N ARG A 162 5.80 -11.93 -18.42
CA ARG A 162 6.99 -12.71 -18.80
C ARG A 162 8.28 -11.91 -18.61
N SER A 163 9.26 -12.57 -18.02
CA SER A 163 10.60 -12.01 -17.77
C SER A 163 11.48 -12.07 -19.02
N CYS A 164 12.41 -11.13 -19.16
CA CYS A 164 13.53 -11.24 -20.11
C CYS A 164 14.75 -11.95 -19.49
N THR A 165 14.67 -12.38 -18.22
CA THR A 165 15.68 -13.17 -17.51
C THR A 165 15.12 -14.54 -17.14
N ALA A 166 15.97 -15.40 -16.54
CA ALA A 166 15.56 -16.73 -16.10
C ALA A 166 14.62 -16.69 -14.87
N GLU A 167 14.68 -15.64 -14.04
CA GLU A 167 13.80 -15.53 -12.89
C GLU A 167 12.41 -15.02 -13.34
N PRO A 168 11.33 -15.78 -13.08
CA PRO A 168 9.97 -15.35 -13.39
C PRO A 168 9.51 -14.26 -12.41
N MET A 169 8.36 -13.65 -12.69
CA MET A 169 7.75 -12.73 -11.73
C MET A 169 7.53 -13.46 -10.38
N PRO A 170 8.09 -12.96 -9.27
CA PRO A 170 7.87 -13.56 -7.95
C PRO A 170 6.37 -13.60 -7.65
N LEU A 171 5.85 -14.59 -6.91
CA LEU A 171 4.45 -14.63 -6.43
C LEU A 171 3.38 -14.35 -7.52
N LEU A 172 3.59 -14.84 -8.74
CA LEU A 172 2.70 -14.59 -9.88
C LEU A 172 1.26 -15.10 -9.62
N SER A 173 1.10 -16.34 -9.13
CA SER A 173 -0.23 -16.90 -8.84
C SER A 173 -0.97 -16.11 -7.78
N THR A 174 -0.28 -15.68 -6.71
CA THR A 174 -0.86 -14.80 -5.68
C THR A 174 -1.36 -13.49 -6.27
N ARG A 175 -0.60 -12.89 -7.20
CA ARG A 175 -1.02 -11.66 -7.89
C ARG A 175 -2.29 -11.85 -8.71
N LEU A 176 -2.43 -12.96 -9.41
CA LEU A 176 -3.67 -13.29 -10.13
C LEU A 176 -4.85 -13.46 -9.18
N THR A 177 -4.66 -14.18 -8.07
CA THR A 177 -5.71 -14.33 -7.03
C THR A 177 -6.16 -12.96 -6.50
N LEU A 178 -5.23 -12.04 -6.25
CA LEU A 178 -5.55 -10.70 -5.75
C LEU A 178 -6.37 -9.87 -6.76
N LEU A 179 -6.06 -9.96 -8.06
CA LEU A 179 -6.85 -9.29 -9.09
C LEU A 179 -8.28 -9.84 -9.15
N ARG A 180 -8.43 -11.16 -9.07
CA ARG A 180 -9.75 -11.81 -9.05
C ARG A 180 -10.57 -11.41 -7.81
N GLU A 181 -9.95 -11.43 -6.62
CA GLU A 181 -10.59 -11.00 -5.38
C GLU A 181 -11.03 -9.52 -5.45
N ALA A 182 -10.13 -8.64 -5.91
CA ALA A 182 -10.45 -7.23 -6.08
C ALA A 182 -11.54 -7.01 -7.14
N GLY A 183 -11.53 -7.77 -8.22
CA GLY A 183 -12.58 -7.79 -9.24
C GLY A 183 -13.94 -8.10 -8.62
N THR A 184 -14.04 -9.16 -7.81
CA THR A 184 -15.32 -9.54 -7.16
C THR A 184 -15.84 -8.43 -6.26
N ILE A 185 -14.96 -7.81 -5.48
CA ILE A 185 -15.33 -6.68 -4.62
C ILE A 185 -15.82 -5.48 -5.44
N LEU A 186 -15.17 -5.17 -6.57
CA LEU A 186 -15.61 -4.08 -7.46
C LEU A 186 -16.99 -4.35 -8.04
N TYR A 187 -17.28 -5.59 -8.45
CA TYR A 187 -18.60 -5.99 -8.95
C TYR A 187 -19.68 -5.86 -7.87
N GLU A 188 -19.42 -6.40 -6.68
CA GLU A 188 -20.41 -6.48 -5.62
C GLU A 188 -20.71 -5.12 -4.96
N LYS A 189 -19.68 -4.28 -4.77
CA LYS A 189 -19.81 -3.04 -3.97
C LYS A 189 -19.75 -1.77 -4.79
N TYR A 190 -19.09 -1.79 -5.95
CA TYR A 190 -18.68 -0.56 -6.65
C TYR A 190 -19.11 -0.53 -8.13
N ALA A 191 -20.11 -1.34 -8.51
CA ALA A 191 -20.64 -1.41 -9.87
C ALA A 191 -19.52 -1.51 -10.94
N CYS A 192 -18.54 -2.38 -10.67
CA CYS A 192 -17.40 -2.66 -11.54
C CYS A 192 -16.44 -1.48 -11.79
N SER A 193 -16.53 -0.37 -11.03
CA SER A 193 -15.63 0.78 -11.24
C SER A 193 -15.00 1.24 -9.93
N PHE A 194 -13.65 1.26 -9.91
CA PHE A 194 -12.90 1.76 -8.77
C PHE A 194 -13.15 3.27 -8.52
N THR A 195 -13.54 4.03 -9.56
CA THR A 195 -13.93 5.43 -9.38
C THR A 195 -15.11 5.58 -8.41
N ASN A 196 -16.03 4.61 -8.32
CA ASN A 196 -17.11 4.62 -7.33
C ASN A 196 -16.59 4.49 -5.89
N CYS A 197 -15.56 3.65 -5.67
CA CYS A 197 -14.87 3.56 -4.38
C CYS A 197 -14.22 4.90 -4.00
N ILE A 198 -13.59 5.59 -4.96
CA ILE A 198 -13.04 6.94 -4.75
C ILE A 198 -14.14 7.94 -4.40
N ARG A 199 -15.28 7.94 -5.12
CA ARG A 199 -16.41 8.85 -4.84
C ARG A 199 -16.95 8.67 -3.41
N GLU A 200 -17.01 7.45 -2.89
CA GLU A 200 -17.46 7.16 -1.52
C GLU A 200 -16.58 7.79 -0.44
N SER A 201 -15.30 8.05 -0.73
CA SER A 201 -14.39 8.71 0.19
C SER A 201 -14.71 10.20 0.42
N LYS A 202 -15.57 10.80 -0.43
CA LYS A 202 -15.95 12.22 -0.37
C LYS A 202 -14.72 13.15 -0.30
N GLN A 203 -13.73 12.88 -1.16
CA GLN A 203 -12.47 13.62 -1.26
C GLN A 203 -11.64 13.60 0.04
N SER A 204 -11.81 12.61 0.92
CA SER A 204 -10.91 12.40 2.07
C SER A 204 -9.94 11.25 1.77
N ALA A 205 -8.65 11.56 1.80
CA ALA A 205 -7.57 10.59 1.69
C ALA A 205 -7.64 9.57 2.82
N ALA A 206 -7.87 10.01 4.07
CA ALA A 206 -8.00 9.11 5.21
C ALA A 206 -9.24 8.21 5.10
N ALA A 207 -10.36 8.73 4.58
CA ALA A 207 -11.54 7.91 4.30
C ALA A 207 -11.26 6.87 3.22
N LEU A 208 -10.58 7.23 2.14
CA LEU A 208 -10.24 6.30 1.07
C LEU A 208 -9.29 5.19 1.54
N VAL A 209 -8.27 5.53 2.35
CA VAL A 209 -7.38 4.53 2.98
C VAL A 209 -8.19 3.54 3.83
N ASN A 210 -9.14 4.04 4.62
CA ASN A 210 -9.98 3.18 5.46
C ASN A 210 -10.95 2.32 4.63
N LEU A 211 -11.53 2.87 3.56
CA LEU A 211 -12.36 2.13 2.62
C LEU A 211 -11.56 1.00 1.97
N LEU A 212 -10.37 1.30 1.44
CA LEU A 212 -9.47 0.30 0.86
C LEU A 212 -9.16 -0.82 1.85
N ALA A 213 -8.72 -0.49 3.07
CA ALA A 213 -8.39 -1.47 4.09
C ALA A 213 -9.60 -2.31 4.54
N SER A 214 -10.81 -1.75 4.54
CA SER A 214 -12.03 -2.45 4.96
C SER A 214 -12.67 -3.29 3.87
N SER A 215 -12.56 -2.86 2.61
CA SER A 215 -13.23 -3.51 1.48
C SER A 215 -12.35 -4.55 0.81
N PHE A 216 -11.04 -4.35 0.78
CA PHE A 216 -10.08 -5.17 0.04
C PHE A 216 -9.06 -5.80 1.00
N PRO A 217 -9.12 -7.12 1.25
CA PRO A 217 -8.28 -7.78 2.25
C PRO A 217 -6.77 -7.54 2.05
N CYS A 218 -6.32 -7.42 0.80
CA CYS A 218 -4.91 -7.20 0.50
C CYS A 218 -4.36 -5.82 0.91
N PHE A 219 -5.24 -4.86 1.19
CA PHE A 219 -4.90 -3.54 1.74
C PHE A 219 -5.03 -3.49 3.28
N ASN A 220 -5.58 -4.53 3.91
CA ASN A 220 -5.75 -4.62 5.37
C ASN A 220 -4.45 -5.04 6.09
N ASP A 221 -3.51 -4.09 6.17
CA ASP A 221 -2.19 -4.26 6.79
C ASP A 221 -2.24 -3.86 8.28
N VAL A 222 -2.85 -4.74 9.08
CA VAL A 222 -3.12 -4.56 10.53
C VAL A 222 -2.68 -5.79 11.32
N PHE A 223 -1.96 -5.57 12.42
CA PHE A 223 -1.39 -6.64 13.25
C PHE A 223 -1.63 -6.40 14.74
N SER A 224 -1.52 -7.47 15.54
CA SER A 224 -1.38 -7.35 16.99
C SER A 224 0.07 -7.11 17.37
N PHE A 225 0.32 -6.24 18.34
CA PHE A 225 1.65 -5.99 18.89
C PHE A 225 1.55 -5.67 20.38
N GLU A 226 2.32 -6.39 21.19
CA GLU A 226 2.27 -6.30 22.66
C GLU A 226 0.82 -6.37 23.18
N ASN A 227 0.36 -5.35 23.89
CA ASN A 227 -0.99 -5.29 24.48
C ASN A 227 -2.03 -4.64 23.56
N ARG A 228 -1.67 -4.29 22.32
CA ARG A 228 -2.56 -3.65 21.34
C ARG A 228 -2.92 -4.63 20.24
N LYS A 229 -4.23 -4.89 20.10
CA LYS A 229 -4.76 -5.81 19.08
C LYS A 229 -4.69 -5.27 17.66
N GLU A 230 -4.73 -3.94 17.50
CA GLU A 230 -4.79 -3.28 16.20
C GLU A 230 -3.70 -2.21 16.08
N VAL A 231 -2.56 -2.62 15.52
CA VAL A 231 -1.51 -1.73 15.00
C VAL A 231 -1.70 -1.67 13.48
N ARG A 232 -2.05 -0.48 12.98
CA ARG A 232 -2.35 -0.22 11.57
C ARG A 232 -1.12 0.35 10.87
N LEU A 233 -0.63 -0.35 9.84
CA LEU A 233 0.45 0.14 8.97
C LEU A 233 -0.09 0.64 7.63
N LEU A 234 -1.09 -0.06 7.08
CA LEU A 234 -1.87 0.33 5.90
C LEU A 234 -1.02 0.80 4.71
N LYS A 235 0.19 0.25 4.54
CA LYS A 235 1.21 0.78 3.63
C LYS A 235 0.70 0.88 2.19
N ARG A 236 0.11 -0.21 1.69
CA ARG A 236 -0.36 -0.29 0.31
C ARG A 236 -1.60 0.58 0.07
N ALA A 237 -2.49 0.70 1.06
CA ALA A 237 -3.65 1.58 0.96
C ALA A 237 -3.21 3.04 0.87
N GLN A 238 -2.25 3.45 1.69
CA GLN A 238 -1.69 4.80 1.65
C GLN A 238 -0.98 5.10 0.33
N ILE A 239 -0.22 4.14 -0.22
CA ILE A 239 0.41 4.29 -1.55
C ILE A 239 -0.64 4.52 -2.63
N CYS A 240 -1.71 3.73 -2.64
CA CYS A 240 -2.74 3.87 -3.67
C CYS A 240 -3.38 5.26 -3.68
N VAL A 241 -3.67 5.81 -2.50
CA VAL A 241 -4.20 7.18 -2.39
C VAL A 241 -3.16 8.23 -2.77
N ALA A 242 -1.90 8.03 -2.39
CA ALA A 242 -0.80 8.93 -2.75
C ALA A 242 -0.52 8.95 -4.26
N ASP A 243 -0.58 7.80 -4.94
CA ASP A 243 -0.39 7.68 -6.38
C ASP A 243 -1.54 8.33 -7.16
N LEU A 244 -2.80 8.19 -6.69
CA LEU A 244 -3.93 8.96 -7.23
C LEU A 244 -3.72 10.46 -7.10
N TRP A 245 -3.34 10.93 -5.91
CA TRP A 245 -3.07 12.34 -5.67
C TRP A 245 -1.95 12.87 -6.56
N ALA A 246 -0.85 12.12 -6.69
CA ALA A 246 0.30 12.52 -7.49
C ALA A 246 0.00 12.51 -9.00
N ALA A 247 -0.70 11.47 -9.50
CA ALA A 247 -1.04 11.33 -10.91
C ALA A 247 -1.98 12.44 -11.42
N PHE A 248 -2.92 12.86 -10.57
CA PHE A 248 -3.88 13.90 -10.89
C PHE A 248 -3.49 15.29 -10.38
N GLU A 249 -2.31 15.42 -9.75
CA GLU A 249 -1.78 16.68 -9.21
C GLU A 249 -2.75 17.39 -8.23
N GLY A 250 -3.51 16.62 -7.46
CA GLY A 250 -4.49 17.14 -6.49
C GLY A 250 -5.83 17.56 -7.10
N GLU A 251 -6.11 17.23 -8.36
CA GLU A 251 -7.37 17.56 -9.05
C GLU A 251 -8.21 16.31 -9.36
N SER A 252 -9.49 16.47 -9.71
CA SER A 252 -10.38 15.38 -10.16
C SER A 252 -10.36 14.15 -9.22
N TRP A 253 -9.79 13.02 -9.66
CA TRP A 253 -9.74 11.77 -8.90
C TRP A 253 -8.66 11.75 -7.81
N GLY A 254 -7.74 12.71 -7.85
CA GLY A 254 -6.71 12.93 -6.84
C GLY A 254 -7.01 14.11 -5.92
N GLU A 255 -8.20 14.72 -6.00
CA GLU A 255 -8.59 15.82 -5.12
C GLU A 255 -8.91 15.30 -3.71
N PHE A 256 -7.99 15.55 -2.78
CA PHE A 256 -8.14 15.18 -1.37
C PHE A 256 -7.88 16.37 -0.44
N HIS A 257 -8.83 16.68 0.45
CA HIS A 257 -8.72 17.83 1.36
C HIS A 257 -7.85 17.58 2.59
N ASP A 258 -7.48 16.33 2.87
CA ASP A 258 -6.70 15.88 4.03
C ASP A 258 -5.55 14.94 3.64
N VAL A 259 -4.95 15.15 2.46
CA VAL A 259 -3.83 14.34 1.95
C VAL A 259 -2.61 14.36 2.87
N ASP A 260 -2.43 15.42 3.65
CA ASP A 260 -1.40 15.59 4.67
C ASP A 260 -1.50 14.58 5.83
N LYS A 261 -2.63 13.86 5.94
CA LYS A 261 -2.78 12.74 6.89
C LYS A 261 -2.11 11.45 6.45
N LEU A 262 -1.70 11.34 5.19
CA LEU A 262 -0.93 10.18 4.72
C LEU A 262 0.49 10.25 5.27
N THR A 263 1.01 9.11 5.74
CA THR A 263 2.31 9.03 6.39
C THR A 263 3.37 8.38 5.51
N MET A 264 4.62 8.38 5.97
CA MET A 264 5.67 7.60 5.31
C MET A 264 5.34 6.10 5.30
N PHE A 265 5.64 5.45 4.18
CA PHE A 265 5.26 4.07 3.92
C PHE A 265 6.14 3.07 4.67
N ALA A 266 5.52 2.22 5.48
CA ALA A 266 6.17 1.15 6.26
C ALA A 266 6.52 -0.07 5.39
N ASP A 267 7.45 0.11 4.45
CA ASP A 267 7.93 -0.91 3.49
C ASP A 267 9.08 -1.78 4.05
N TYR A 268 9.44 -2.87 3.37
CA TYR A 268 10.57 -3.75 3.73
C TYR A 268 11.95 -3.22 3.31
N ARG A 269 12.04 -2.27 2.36
CA ARG A 269 13.31 -1.65 1.91
C ARG A 269 13.75 -0.49 2.79
N ILE A 270 12.81 0.27 3.35
CA ILE A 270 13.12 1.43 4.20
C ILE A 270 13.90 1.03 5.47
N PRO A 271 13.58 -0.07 6.20
CA PRO A 271 14.40 -0.49 7.33
C PRO A 271 15.85 -0.79 6.94
N GLN A 272 16.07 -1.38 5.75
CA GLN A 272 17.41 -1.70 5.24
C GLN A 272 18.23 -0.42 4.99
N LEU A 273 17.61 0.57 4.33
CA LEU A 273 18.24 1.86 4.06
C LEU A 273 18.55 2.61 5.35
N LEU A 274 17.60 2.68 6.27
CA LEU A 274 17.77 3.38 7.54
C LEU A 274 18.82 2.70 8.44
N ASN A 275 18.91 1.37 8.43
CA ASN A 275 19.99 0.67 9.12
C ASN A 275 21.36 0.97 8.49
N THR A 276 21.46 1.01 7.16
CA THR A 276 22.69 1.38 6.44
C THR A 276 23.11 2.82 6.78
N LEU A 277 22.15 3.73 6.95
CA LEU A 277 22.38 5.12 7.36
C LEU A 277 22.63 5.29 8.87
N GLY A 278 22.68 4.19 9.65
CA GLY A 278 22.86 4.23 11.10
C GLY A 278 21.65 4.72 11.89
N CYS A 279 20.50 4.93 11.25
CA CYS A 279 19.28 5.41 11.88
C CYS A 279 18.54 4.31 12.65
N LEU A 280 18.70 3.05 12.25
CA LEU A 280 18.09 1.88 12.90
C LEU A 280 19.14 0.91 13.42
N TRP A 281 18.95 0.47 14.66
CA TRP A 281 19.77 -0.54 15.33
C TRP A 281 18.93 -1.74 15.73
N TYR A 282 19.46 -2.94 15.56
CA TYR A 282 18.77 -4.19 15.87
C TYR A 282 19.39 -4.88 17.09
N ALA A 283 18.56 -5.48 17.92
CA ALA A 283 19.01 -6.36 18.99
C ALA A 283 19.75 -7.58 18.41
N PRO A 284 20.69 -8.18 19.16
CA PRO A 284 21.56 -9.25 18.63
C PRO A 284 20.81 -10.44 18.00
N ALA A 285 19.65 -10.83 18.55
CA ALA A 285 18.85 -11.93 18.02
C ALA A 285 18.28 -11.61 16.64
N LEU A 286 17.69 -10.42 16.48
CA LEU A 286 17.13 -9.94 15.22
C LEU A 286 18.24 -9.76 14.17
N GLU A 287 19.33 -9.09 14.54
CA GLU A 287 20.50 -8.90 13.69
C GLU A 287 21.05 -10.23 13.17
N SER A 288 21.20 -11.21 14.06
CA SER A 288 21.70 -12.54 13.72
C SER A 288 20.77 -13.28 12.75
N LYS A 289 19.46 -13.16 12.94
CA LYS A 289 18.46 -13.75 12.04
C LYS A 289 18.52 -13.12 10.64
N ILE A 290 18.56 -11.80 10.55
CA ILE A 290 18.69 -11.06 9.29
C ILE A 290 19.96 -11.46 8.55
N ARG A 291 21.11 -11.54 9.25
CA ARG A 291 22.40 -11.93 8.65
C ARG A 291 22.41 -13.35 8.11
N ARG A 292 21.61 -14.26 8.67
CA ARG A 292 21.46 -15.64 8.17
C ARG A 292 20.47 -15.74 7.00
N GLY A 293 19.84 -14.65 6.59
CA GLY A 293 18.85 -14.65 5.51
C GLY A 293 17.58 -15.44 5.85
N GLU A 294 17.30 -15.62 7.15
CA GLU A 294 16.12 -16.34 7.58
C GLU A 294 14.86 -15.48 7.50
N VAL A 295 13.76 -16.09 7.04
CA VAL A 295 12.46 -15.42 6.93
C VAL A 295 11.96 -14.98 8.31
N ILE A 296 11.49 -13.73 8.37
CA ILE A 296 10.68 -13.19 9.47
C ILE A 296 9.25 -13.21 8.96
N GLU A 297 8.39 -13.99 9.61
CA GLU A 297 7.00 -14.18 9.19
C GLU A 297 6.18 -12.91 9.30
N SER A 298 5.16 -12.80 8.45
CA SER A 298 4.19 -11.71 8.51
C SER A 298 3.46 -11.70 9.85
N GLY A 299 3.33 -10.53 10.46
CA GLY A 299 2.77 -10.30 11.80
C GLY A 299 3.70 -10.67 12.95
N HIS A 300 4.92 -11.13 12.69
CA HIS A 300 5.90 -11.36 13.75
C HIS A 300 6.27 -10.04 14.43
N SER A 301 6.48 -10.07 15.76
CA SER A 301 6.83 -8.87 16.55
C SER A 301 7.97 -8.08 15.91
N TRP A 302 9.06 -8.74 15.50
CA TRP A 302 10.16 -8.08 14.78
C TRP A 302 9.76 -7.40 13.47
N GLU A 303 8.86 -7.98 12.68
CA GLU A 303 8.39 -7.34 11.45
C GLU A 303 7.64 -6.04 11.79
N VAL A 304 6.72 -6.11 12.77
CA VAL A 304 5.95 -4.95 13.24
C VAL A 304 6.88 -3.86 13.80
N GLN A 305 7.92 -4.23 14.55
CA GLN A 305 8.91 -3.27 15.06
C GLN A 305 9.73 -2.62 13.93
N LEU A 306 10.23 -3.43 12.98
CA LEU A 306 11.00 -2.95 11.82
C LEU A 306 10.20 -1.96 10.98
N ARG A 307 8.92 -2.26 10.74
CA ARG A 307 8.03 -1.46 9.89
C ARG A 307 7.42 -0.26 10.65
N GLY A 308 7.00 -0.45 11.89
CA GLY A 308 6.31 0.57 12.70
C GLY A 308 7.21 1.70 13.16
N LYS A 309 8.50 1.45 13.44
CA LYS A 309 9.45 2.53 13.84
C LYS A 309 9.74 3.54 12.72
N ILE A 310 9.44 3.19 11.48
CA ILE A 310 9.70 4.00 10.30
C ILE A 310 8.64 5.10 10.13
N SER A 311 7.40 4.78 10.47
CA SER A 311 6.29 5.75 10.43
C SER A 311 6.44 6.89 11.45
N CYS A 312 7.42 6.82 12.37
CA CYS A 312 7.76 7.89 13.32
C CYS A 312 8.64 9.00 12.72
N PHE A 313 9.12 8.86 11.48
CA PHE A 313 9.89 9.90 10.79
C PHE A 313 9.00 10.91 10.02
N THR A 314 7.67 10.78 10.15
CA THR A 314 6.68 11.64 9.50
C THR A 314 6.21 12.77 10.41
#